data_AF-A0A8T7BSU3-F1
#
_entry.id   AF-A0A8T7BSU3-F1
#
_cell.length_a   1.000
_cell.length_b   1.000
_cell.length_c   1.000
_cell.angle_alpha   90.00
_cell.angle_beta   90.00
_cell.angle_gamma   90.00
#
_symmetry.space_group_name_H-M   'P 1'
#
loop_
_entity.id
_entity.type
_entity.pdbx_description
1 polymer ?
#
loop_
_entity_poly.entity_id
_entity_poly.type
_entity_poly.pdbx_seq_one_letter_code
_entity_poly.pdbx_strand_id
1 'polypeptide(L)'
;NSGCRFSSNRSEGIKKIPPGIYGVSNGYFDEPWPKLETGKLALQKSLKSAVDIENLLAILADRDQAADDLLPRTGVSTEFERLLSSRFIHSKEYGTRASSVVLFAADGSVSVTEQNFGQTGALGIAVTEVLPK
;
A
#
# COMPACT_ATOMS: atom_id res chain seq x y z
N ASN A 1 11.57 6.44 -23.95
CA ASN A 1 10.49 7.31 -23.45
C ASN A 1 9.39 6.43 -22.82
N SER A 2 9.66 5.85 -21.65
CA SER A 2 8.78 4.88 -20.99
C SER A 2 8.32 5.44 -19.64
N GLY A 3 7.16 6.09 -19.63
CA GLY A 3 6.49 6.50 -18.40
C GLY A 3 5.64 5.38 -17.81
N CYS A 4 5.23 5.51 -16.55
CA CYS A 4 4.32 4.58 -15.90
C CYS A 4 2.95 4.56 -16.59
N ARG A 5 2.32 3.38 -16.65
CA ARG A 5 0.99 3.18 -17.20
C ARG A 5 0.19 2.26 -16.28
N PHE A 6 -1.11 2.50 -16.19
CA PHE A 6 -2.06 1.67 -15.44
C PHE A 6 -3.06 1.02 -16.39
N SER A 7 -3.40 -0.24 -16.12
CA SER A 7 -4.48 -0.98 -16.77
C SER A 7 -5.17 -1.84 -15.71
N SER A 8 -6.46 -2.09 -15.89
CA SER A 8 -7.28 -2.89 -14.96
C SER A 8 -8.39 -3.59 -15.72
N ASN A 9 -8.83 -4.74 -15.21
CA ASN A 9 -10.06 -5.40 -15.70
C ASN A 9 -11.35 -4.64 -15.33
N ARG A 10 -11.27 -3.57 -14.54
CA ARG A 10 -12.42 -2.73 -14.14
C ARG A 10 -12.54 -1.44 -14.96
N SER A 11 -11.61 -1.18 -15.89
CA SER A 11 -11.62 0.01 -16.74
C SER A 11 -11.02 -0.30 -18.11
N GLU A 12 -11.65 0.14 -19.18
CA GLU A 12 -11.09 -0.07 -20.52
C GLU A 12 -9.86 0.81 -20.80
N GLY A 13 -8.91 0.26 -21.56
CA GLY A 13 -7.74 0.98 -22.05
C GLY A 13 -6.56 1.06 -21.08
N ILE A 14 -5.51 1.75 -21.51
CA ILE A 14 -4.28 1.95 -20.74
C ILE A 14 -4.14 3.44 -20.41
N LYS A 15 -4.12 3.78 -19.12
CA LYS A 15 -3.96 5.15 -18.63
C LYS A 15 -2.48 5.48 -18.46
N LYS A 16 -2.01 6.58 -19.04
CA LYS A 16 -0.67 7.13 -18.76
C LYS A 16 -0.67 7.79 -17.38
N ILE A 17 0.33 7.49 -16.56
CA ILE A 17 0.46 8.04 -15.21
C ILE A 17 1.59 9.09 -15.21
N PRO A 18 1.30 10.39 -14.99
CA PRO A 18 2.34 11.39 -14.82
C PRO A 18 3.05 11.21 -13.45
N PRO A 19 4.28 11.73 -13.28
CA PRO A 19 4.97 11.68 -11.99
C PRO A 19 4.09 12.19 -10.85
N GLY A 20 4.05 11.46 -9.73
CA GLY A 20 3.19 11.76 -8.60
C GLY A 20 3.06 10.58 -7.64
N ILE A 21 2.20 10.75 -6.63
CA ILE A 21 1.88 9.72 -5.63
C ILE A 21 0.45 9.24 -5.92
N TYR A 22 0.29 7.93 -6.09
CA TYR A 22 -0.98 7.29 -6.40
C TYR A 22 -1.16 6.08 -5.51
N GLY A 23 -2.41 5.65 -5.33
CA GLY A 23 -2.71 4.41 -4.63
C GLY A 23 -3.70 3.53 -5.39
N VAL A 24 -3.68 2.24 -5.07
CA VAL A 24 -4.70 1.29 -5.51
C VAL A 24 -5.09 0.44 -4.29
N SER A 25 -6.39 0.15 -4.18
CA SER A 25 -6.92 -0.75 -3.16
C SER A 25 -8.03 -1.62 -3.79
N ASN A 26 -9.08 -1.96 -3.06
CA ASN A 26 -10.21 -2.73 -3.60
C ASN A 26 -11.18 -1.87 -4.46
N GLY A 27 -10.95 -0.57 -4.54
CA GLY A 27 -11.68 0.36 -5.41
C GLY A 27 -11.12 0.46 -6.84
N TYR A 28 -11.46 1.55 -7.52
CA TYR A 28 -10.85 1.98 -8.78
C TYR A 28 -9.46 2.60 -8.55
N PHE A 29 -8.74 2.86 -9.64
CA PHE A 29 -7.44 3.53 -9.60
C PHE A 29 -7.53 4.88 -8.90
N ASP A 30 -6.72 5.06 -7.86
CA ASP A 30 -6.61 6.29 -7.07
C ASP A 30 -7.96 6.81 -6.53
N GLU A 31 -8.91 5.89 -6.29
CA GLU A 31 -10.17 6.21 -5.63
C GLU A 31 -9.90 6.66 -4.17
N PRO A 32 -10.49 7.77 -3.70
CA PRO A 32 -10.06 8.47 -2.49
C PRO A 32 -10.56 7.81 -1.20
N TRP A 33 -10.24 6.54 -1.00
CA TRP A 33 -10.56 5.84 0.24
C TRP A 33 -9.70 6.40 1.38
N PRO A 34 -10.22 6.48 2.63
CA PRO A 34 -9.50 7.11 3.74
C PRO A 34 -8.06 6.59 3.93
N LYS A 35 -7.88 5.27 3.88
CA LYS A 35 -6.56 4.62 4.01
C LYS A 35 -5.58 4.94 2.89
N LEU A 36 -6.12 5.23 1.71
CA LEU A 36 -5.33 5.62 0.56
C LEU A 36 -4.86 7.06 0.72
N GLU A 37 -5.76 7.98 1.06
CA GLU A 37 -5.43 9.39 1.26
C GLU A 37 -4.43 9.57 2.40
N THR A 38 -4.65 8.94 3.56
CA THR A 38 -3.71 9.02 4.68
C THR A 38 -2.37 8.36 4.35
N GLY A 39 -2.37 7.25 3.62
CA GLY A 39 -1.18 6.59 3.11
C GLY A 39 -0.36 7.46 2.15
N LYS A 40 -1.03 8.12 1.20
CA LYS A 40 -0.40 9.04 0.24
C LYS A 40 0.24 10.23 0.95
N LEU A 41 -0.45 10.81 1.95
CA LEU A 41 0.10 11.91 2.76
C LEU A 41 1.32 11.46 3.57
N ALA A 42 1.28 10.28 4.18
CA ALA A 42 2.40 9.73 4.93
C ALA A 42 3.60 9.45 4.02
N LEU A 43 3.36 8.90 2.83
CA LEU A 43 4.40 8.68 1.81
C LEU A 43 4.99 10.01 1.33
N GLN A 44 4.15 11.00 1.03
CA GLN A 44 4.61 12.33 0.63
C GLN A 44 5.52 12.96 1.68
N LYS A 45 5.20 12.79 2.97
CA LYS A 45 6.03 13.26 4.08
C LYS A 45 7.37 12.52 4.14
N SER A 46 7.36 11.19 4.01
CA SER A 46 8.57 10.36 4.04
C SER A 46 9.54 10.70 2.90
N LEU A 47 9.00 11.01 1.71
CA LEU A 47 9.79 11.39 0.53
C LEU A 47 10.45 12.79 0.62
N LYS A 48 10.22 13.57 1.69
CA LYS A 48 10.90 14.86 1.91
C LYS A 48 12.34 14.69 2.39
N SER A 49 12.70 13.49 2.84
CA SER A 49 14.05 13.10 3.24
C SER A 49 14.59 12.00 2.32
N ALA A 50 15.81 11.53 2.59
CA ALA A 50 16.33 10.33 1.94
C ALA A 50 15.35 9.16 2.11
N VAL A 51 15.22 8.34 1.07
CA VAL A 51 14.35 7.16 1.10
C VAL A 51 14.87 6.19 2.14
N ASP A 52 14.01 5.85 3.09
CA ASP A 52 14.29 4.92 4.18
C ASP A 52 13.23 3.83 4.18
N ILE A 53 13.67 2.59 3.98
CA ILE A 53 12.82 1.40 3.83
C ILE A 53 12.04 1.14 5.12
N GLU A 54 12.62 1.36 6.30
CA GLU A 54 11.92 1.14 7.57
C GLU A 54 10.76 2.12 7.72
N ASN A 55 10.97 3.39 7.38
CA ASN A 55 9.91 4.40 7.36
C ASN A 55 8.82 4.07 6.33
N LEU A 56 9.17 3.55 5.16
CA LEU A 56 8.20 3.11 4.16
C LEU A 56 7.37 1.91 4.63
N LEU A 57 7.99 0.92 5.29
CA LEU A 57 7.29 -0.21 5.89
C LEU A 57 6.38 0.23 7.04
N ALA A 58 6.82 1.20 7.85
CA ALA A 58 6.01 1.75 8.94
C ALA A 58 4.72 2.43 8.44
N ILE A 59 4.72 3.04 7.26
CA ILE A 59 3.51 3.57 6.61
C ILE A 59 2.49 2.46 6.34
N LEU A 60 2.95 1.25 5.98
CA LEU A 60 2.08 0.10 5.71
C LEU A 60 1.63 -0.62 6.98
N ALA A 61 2.30 -0.41 8.12
CA ALA A 61 2.00 -1.03 9.41
C ALA A 61 0.86 -0.32 10.20
N ASP A 62 0.23 0.68 9.60
CA ASP A 62 -0.82 1.49 10.19
C ASP A 62 -2.14 0.73 10.38
N ARG A 63 -2.62 0.69 11.63
CA ARG A 63 -3.78 -0.10 12.06
C ARG A 63 -5.04 0.73 12.24
N ASP A 64 -4.98 2.02 11.91
CA ASP A 64 -6.10 2.92 12.12
C ASP A 64 -7.29 2.48 11.25
N GLN A 65 -8.49 2.54 11.83
CA GLN A 65 -9.74 2.27 11.13
C GLN A 65 -10.41 3.61 10.81
N ALA A 66 -11.04 3.68 9.63
CA ALA A 66 -11.85 4.84 9.27
C ALA A 66 -13.15 4.87 10.08
N ALA A 67 -13.67 6.08 10.31
CA ALA A 67 -15.00 6.27 10.88
C ALA A 67 -16.09 5.71 9.96
N ASP A 68 -17.20 5.27 10.56
CA ASP A 68 -18.30 4.58 9.84
C ASP A 68 -18.89 5.36 8.68
N ASP A 69 -18.96 6.68 8.80
CA ASP A 69 -19.47 7.60 7.80
C ASP A 69 -18.55 7.76 6.60
N LEU A 70 -17.28 7.35 6.72
CA LEU A 70 -16.28 7.36 5.65
C LEU A 70 -16.09 6.00 4.98
N LEU A 71 -16.83 4.96 5.40
CA LEU A 71 -16.70 3.61 4.85
C LEU A 71 -17.37 3.49 3.46
N PRO A 72 -16.75 2.76 2.51
CA PRO A 72 -17.19 2.71 1.10
C PRO A 72 -18.47 1.91 0.82
N ARG A 73 -19.05 1.21 1.82
CA ARG A 73 -20.29 0.41 1.70
C ARG A 73 -20.28 -0.55 0.49
N THR A 74 -19.25 -1.39 0.42
CA THR A 74 -18.99 -2.33 -0.68
C THR A 74 -19.90 -3.56 -0.70
N GLY A 75 -20.75 -3.74 0.31
CA GLY A 75 -21.71 -4.85 0.42
C GLY A 75 -21.33 -5.92 1.45
N VAL A 76 -20.20 -5.75 2.16
CA VAL A 76 -19.84 -6.55 3.34
C VAL A 76 -20.43 -5.92 4.62
N SER A 77 -20.32 -6.58 5.76
CA SER A 77 -20.79 -6.03 7.04
C SER A 77 -19.98 -4.80 7.45
N THR A 78 -20.60 -3.88 8.22
CA THR A 78 -19.90 -2.67 8.70
C THR A 78 -18.65 -3.00 9.51
N GLU A 79 -18.69 -4.08 10.31
CA GLU A 79 -17.51 -4.55 11.05
C GLU A 79 -16.36 -4.93 10.11
N PHE A 80 -16.67 -5.62 9.01
CA PHE A 80 -15.66 -6.00 8.03
C PHE A 80 -15.17 -4.80 7.22
N GLU A 81 -16.05 -3.84 6.88
CA GLU A 81 -15.65 -2.56 6.28
C GLU A 81 -14.63 -1.81 7.16
N ARG A 82 -14.90 -1.70 8.47
CA ARG A 82 -13.94 -1.09 9.41
C ARG A 82 -12.62 -1.83 9.40
N LEU A 83 -12.64 -3.16 9.48
CA LEU A 83 -11.43 -3.98 9.46
C LEU A 83 -10.62 -3.78 8.16
N LEU A 84 -11.29 -3.75 7.00
CA LEU A 84 -10.68 -3.54 5.69
C LEU A 84 -10.24 -2.09 5.45
N SER A 85 -10.70 -1.14 6.28
CA SER A 85 -10.31 0.27 6.19
C SER A 85 -8.90 0.54 6.69
N SER A 86 -8.27 -0.39 7.40
CA SER A 86 -6.85 -0.26 7.79
C SER A 86 -5.89 -0.60 6.65
N ARG A 87 -4.68 -0.04 6.69
CA ARG A 87 -3.57 -0.47 5.81
C ARG A 87 -2.99 -1.80 6.30
N PHE A 88 -2.82 -1.93 7.61
CA PHE A 88 -2.48 -3.16 8.30
C PHE A 88 -3.72 -3.76 8.95
N ILE A 89 -4.25 -4.80 8.34
CA ILE A 89 -5.42 -5.49 8.84
C ILE A 89 -4.98 -6.45 9.95
N HIS A 90 -5.55 -6.28 11.14
CA HIS A 90 -5.21 -7.11 12.30
C HIS A 90 -6.47 -7.75 12.88
N SER A 91 -6.69 -9.02 12.57
CA SER A 91 -7.72 -9.85 13.21
C SER A 91 -7.28 -11.31 13.26
N LYS A 92 -8.02 -12.12 14.01
CA LYS A 92 -7.75 -13.56 14.15
C LYS A 92 -8.04 -14.34 12.86
N GLU A 93 -9.05 -13.91 12.10
CA GLU A 93 -9.58 -14.64 10.94
C GLU A 93 -9.04 -14.12 9.60
N TYR A 94 -8.70 -12.83 9.54
CA TYR A 94 -8.22 -12.17 8.32
C TYR A 94 -7.27 -11.01 8.65
N GLY A 95 -6.01 -11.09 8.20
CA GLY A 95 -5.00 -10.08 8.53
C GLY A 95 -3.83 -10.01 7.57
N THR A 96 -3.14 -8.87 7.58
CA THR A 96 -1.96 -8.60 6.78
C THR A 96 -0.83 -9.55 7.16
N ARG A 97 -0.29 -10.26 6.15
CA ARG A 97 0.81 -11.24 6.34
C ARG A 97 2.15 -10.76 5.82
N ALA A 98 2.14 -9.77 4.95
CA ALA A 98 3.34 -9.15 4.40
C ALA A 98 3.09 -7.68 4.09
N SER A 99 4.14 -6.89 4.19
CA SER A 99 4.23 -5.52 3.67
C SER A 99 5.49 -5.42 2.83
N SER A 100 5.37 -4.94 1.60
CA SER A 100 6.49 -4.96 0.65
C SER A 100 6.77 -3.56 0.12
N VAL A 101 8.06 -3.23 -0.01
CA VAL A 101 8.57 -1.99 -0.60
C VAL A 101 9.40 -2.38 -1.81
N VAL A 102 9.09 -1.79 -2.96
CA VAL A 102 9.85 -1.98 -4.21
C VAL A 102 10.42 -0.63 -4.63
N LEU A 103 11.75 -0.55 -4.77
CA LEU A 103 12.45 0.66 -5.16
C LEU A 103 13.12 0.47 -6.51
N PHE A 104 12.90 1.42 -7.41
CA PHE A 104 13.58 1.52 -8.69
C PHE A 104 14.53 2.71 -8.62
N ALA A 105 15.83 2.45 -8.62
CA ALA A 105 16.85 3.50 -8.59
C ALA A 105 17.19 4.01 -10.00
N ALA A 106 17.74 5.23 -10.06
CA ALA A 106 18.11 5.87 -11.32
C ALA A 106 19.25 5.13 -12.07
N ASP A 107 20.06 4.35 -11.36
CA ASP A 107 21.12 3.52 -11.95
C ASP A 107 20.60 2.20 -12.55
N GLY A 108 19.27 2.00 -12.52
CA GLY A 108 18.59 0.80 -13.00
C GLY A 108 18.57 -0.35 -11.99
N SER A 109 19.12 -0.20 -10.78
CA SER A 109 18.94 -1.22 -9.75
C SER A 109 17.51 -1.25 -9.23
N VAL A 110 17.02 -2.45 -8.93
CA VAL A 110 15.71 -2.67 -8.31
C VAL A 110 15.91 -3.45 -7.04
N SER A 111 15.38 -2.94 -5.92
CA SER A 111 15.36 -3.66 -4.66
C SER A 111 13.92 -3.94 -4.22
N VAL A 112 13.73 -5.10 -3.62
CA VAL A 112 12.47 -5.54 -3.02
C VAL A 112 12.74 -5.88 -1.57
N THR A 113 12.06 -5.20 -0.66
CA THR A 113 12.07 -5.54 0.76
C THR A 113 10.68 -5.99 1.16
N GLU A 114 10.57 -7.15 1.80
CA GLU A 114 9.31 -7.67 2.33
C GLU A 114 9.43 -7.96 3.82
N GLN A 115 8.57 -7.30 4.60
CA GLN A 115 8.38 -7.58 6.02
C GLN A 115 7.26 -8.60 6.19
N ASN A 116 7.59 -9.77 6.73
CA ASN A 116 6.60 -10.81 7.04
C ASN A 116 5.97 -10.60 8.42
N PHE A 117 4.75 -11.08 8.60
CA PHE A 117 4.02 -11.07 9.86
C PHE A 117 3.45 -12.45 10.17
N GLY A 118 3.48 -12.83 11.45
CA GLY A 118 2.88 -14.07 11.97
C GLY A 118 1.35 -14.03 11.99
N GLN A 119 0.71 -15.13 12.40
CA GLN A 119 -0.76 -15.24 12.45
C GLN A 119 -1.42 -14.21 13.36
N THR A 120 -0.71 -13.79 14.40
CA THR A 120 -1.16 -12.77 15.35
C THR A 120 -0.75 -11.35 14.95
N GLY A 121 -0.20 -11.16 13.74
CA GLY A 121 0.41 -9.89 13.33
C GLY A 121 1.76 -9.60 14.00
N ALA A 122 2.36 -10.60 14.65
CA ALA A 122 3.71 -10.49 15.23
C ALA A 122 4.74 -10.26 14.12
N LEU A 123 5.72 -9.39 14.39
CA LEU A 123 6.79 -9.08 13.44
C LEU A 123 7.60 -10.35 13.12
N GLY A 124 7.68 -10.68 11.84
CA GLY A 124 8.51 -11.76 11.32
C GLY A 124 9.82 -11.24 10.74
N ILE A 125 10.44 -12.05 9.90
CA ILE A 125 11.69 -11.69 9.21
C ILE A 125 11.38 -10.71 8.08
N ALA A 126 12.17 -9.65 8.00
CA ALA A 126 12.28 -8.82 6.82
C ALA A 126 13.36 -9.40 5.90
N VAL A 127 13.04 -9.57 4.61
CA VAL A 127 14.00 -10.01 3.59
C VAL A 127 14.15 -8.90 2.57
N THR A 128 15.38 -8.60 2.16
CA THR A 128 15.67 -7.67 1.07
C THR A 128 16.46 -8.38 -0.01
N GLU A 129 15.97 -8.29 -1.25
CA GLU A 129 16.64 -8.79 -2.45
C GLU A 129 16.89 -7.65 -3.43
N VAL A 130 18.07 -7.64 -4.05
CA VAL A 130 18.39 -6.75 -5.17
C VAL A 130 18.29 -7.57 -6.44
N LEU A 131 17.38 -7.18 -7.34
CA LEU A 131 17.15 -7.91 -8.57
C LEU A 131 18.33 -7.72 -9.52
N PRO A 132 18.73 -8.78 -10.26
CA PRO A 132 19.76 -8.67 -11.28
C PRO A 132 19.31 -7.70 -12.40
N LYS A 133 20.28 -7.01 -12.99
CA LYS A 133 20.07 -6.09 -14.12
C LYS A 133 19.87 -6.86 -15.44
#